data_AF-A0A937AKW6-F1
#
_entry.id   AF-A0A937AKW6-F1
#
_cell.length_a   1.000
_cell.length_b   1.000
_cell.length_c   1.000
_cell.angle_alpha   90.00
_cell.angle_beta   90.00
_cell.angle_gamma   90.00
#
_symmetry.space_group_name_H-M   'P 1'
#
loop_
_entity.id
_entity.type
_entity.pdbx_description
1 polymer ?
#
loop_
_entity_poly.entity_id
_entity_poly.type
_entity_poly.pdbx_seq_one_letter_code
_entity_poly.pdbx_strand_id
1 'polypeptide(L)'
;DNKVIDGSKCISYFTIELKDVLIPNEMKGRFDNWMFGCDTCQDVCPWNRFSIPHQEPAFSPLPEILNLNNNEWEHLTEEAFKKIFRHSPLKRSKFNGIQRNLSFLKHESNHSKKI
;
A
#
# COMPACT_ATOMS: atom_id res chain seq x y z
N ASP A 1 -14.63 18.73 18.22
CA ASP A 1 -14.39 17.29 18.07
C ASP A 1 -13.92 16.94 16.66
N ASN A 2 -12.61 16.92 16.42
CA ASN A 2 -11.98 16.67 15.10
C ASN A 2 -11.22 15.31 15.06
N LYS A 3 -11.75 14.28 15.71
CA LYS A 3 -11.10 12.95 15.81
C LYS A 3 -11.82 11.86 15.00
N VAL A 4 -12.76 12.25 14.13
CA VAL A 4 -13.54 11.32 13.31
C VAL A 4 -12.84 11.10 11.97
N ILE A 5 -12.69 9.84 11.58
CA ILE A 5 -12.14 9.45 10.28
C ILE A 5 -13.28 8.98 9.39
N ASP A 6 -13.38 9.56 8.19
CA ASP A 6 -14.20 9.03 7.12
C ASP A 6 -13.42 7.92 6.38
N GLY A 7 -13.71 6.66 6.74
CA GLY A 7 -13.03 5.50 6.17
C GLY A 7 -13.19 5.38 4.65
N SER A 8 -14.28 5.91 4.08
CA SER A 8 -14.52 5.89 2.63
C SER A 8 -13.55 6.77 1.83
N LYS A 9 -12.74 7.59 2.52
CA LYS A 9 -11.73 8.47 1.92
C LYS A 9 -10.30 8.10 2.34
N CYS A 10 -10.14 7.06 3.16
CA CYS A 10 -8.85 6.63 3.68
C CYS A 10 -8.08 5.82 2.63
N ILE A 11 -6.83 6.20 2.36
CA ILE A 11 -5.94 5.48 1.42
C ILE A 11 -5.76 4.03 1.86
N SER A 12 -5.56 3.78 3.16
CA SER A 12 -5.41 2.43 3.72
C SER A 12 -6.67 1.57 3.48
N TYR A 13 -7.87 2.15 3.59
CA TYR A 13 -9.11 1.45 3.25
C TYR A 13 -9.15 1.07 1.77
N PHE A 14 -8.84 2.02 0.89
CA PHE A 14 -8.82 1.76 -0.55
C PHE A 14 -7.82 0.68 -0.95
N THR A 15 -6.63 0.68 -0.37
CA THR A 15 -5.57 -0.24 -0.77
C THR A 15 -5.69 -1.63 -0.15
N ILE A 16 -6.35 -1.76 1.01
CA ILE A 16 -6.47 -3.02 1.75
C ILE A 16 -7.87 -3.65 1.64
N GLU A 17 -8.92 -2.86 1.80
CA GLU A 17 -10.27 -3.37 2.10
C GLU A 17 -11.28 -3.18 0.95
N LEU A 18 -11.08 -2.19 0.07
CA LEU A 18 -11.98 -1.95 -1.05
C LEU A 18 -12.07 -3.21 -1.93
N LYS A 19 -13.27 -3.76 -2.06
CA LYS A 19 -13.57 -4.93 -2.91
C LYS A 19 -13.93 -4.55 -4.35
N ASP A 20 -14.34 -3.30 -4.56
CA ASP A 20 -14.72 -2.80 -5.88
C ASP A 20 -13.54 -2.81 -6.84
N VAL A 21 -13.84 -2.97 -8.13
CA VAL A 21 -12.82 -3.12 -9.16
C VAL A 21 -12.05 -1.81 -9.39
N LEU A 22 -12.66 -0.65 -9.12
CA LEU A 22 -12.10 0.65 -9.45
C LEU A 22 -12.07 1.57 -8.23
N ILE A 23 -10.93 2.24 -8.06
CA ILE A 23 -10.80 3.37 -7.14
C ILE A 23 -11.44 4.60 -7.80
N PRO A 24 -12.26 5.39 -7.07
CA PRO A 24 -12.92 6.56 -7.64
C PRO A 24 -11.95 7.57 -8.26
N ASN A 25 -12.35 8.20 -9.37
CA ASN A 25 -11.48 9.12 -10.11
C ASN A 25 -11.08 10.35 -9.26
N GLU A 26 -11.90 10.78 -8.30
CA GLU A 26 -11.58 11.89 -7.40
C GLU A 26 -10.37 11.62 -6.49
N MET A 27 -9.95 10.35 -6.36
CA MET A 27 -8.78 9.96 -5.60
C MET A 27 -7.48 10.00 -6.41
N LYS A 28 -7.54 10.24 -7.73
CA LYS A 28 -6.34 10.34 -8.57
C LYS A 28 -5.40 11.44 -8.08
N GLY A 29 -4.12 11.11 -8.00
CA GLY A 29 -3.03 11.95 -7.50
C GLY A 29 -2.99 12.08 -5.98
N ARG A 30 -3.78 11.30 -5.23
CA ARG A 30 -3.84 11.40 -3.76
C ARG A 30 -3.10 10.27 -3.03
N PHE A 31 -2.65 9.23 -3.74
CA PHE A 31 -2.03 8.05 -3.11
C PHE A 31 -0.51 8.16 -3.05
N ASP A 32 0.09 9.19 -3.65
CA ASP A 32 1.54 9.28 -3.85
C ASP A 32 2.08 7.97 -4.46
N ASN A 33 2.79 7.16 -3.68
CA ASN A 33 3.27 5.83 -4.08
C ASN A 33 2.74 4.70 -3.16
N TRP A 34 1.69 4.96 -2.38
CA TRP A 34 1.10 4.00 -1.45
C TRP A 34 0.32 2.90 -2.19
N MET A 35 0.99 1.77 -2.47
CA MET A 35 0.37 0.59 -3.09
C MET A 35 -0.43 -0.26 -2.08
N PHE A 36 -0.05 -0.27 -0.80
CA PHE A 36 -0.67 -1.06 0.26
C PHE A 36 -0.55 -0.35 1.60
N GLY A 37 -1.66 -0.12 2.29
CA GLY A 37 -1.70 0.68 3.52
C GLY A 37 -1.47 2.18 3.26
N CYS A 38 -1.25 2.92 4.36
CA CYS A 38 -0.84 4.32 4.37
C CYS A 38 -0.40 4.69 5.78
N ASP A 39 0.80 5.24 5.94
CA ASP A 39 1.34 5.63 7.24
C ASP A 39 1.42 7.15 7.46
N THR A 40 0.92 7.96 6.52
CA THR A 40 0.99 9.43 6.61
C THR A 40 0.44 10.00 7.93
N CYS A 41 -0.64 9.43 8.47
CA CYS A 41 -1.18 9.88 9.77
C CYS A 41 -0.28 9.50 10.96
N GLN A 42 0.47 8.41 10.84
CA GLN A 42 1.47 7.98 11.81
C GLN A 42 2.74 8.84 11.69
N ASP A 43 3.18 9.15 10.48
CA ASP A 43 4.40 9.92 10.22
C ASP A 43 4.32 11.35 10.75
N VAL A 44 3.15 12.00 10.61
CA VAL A 44 2.94 13.37 11.13
C VAL A 44 2.60 13.39 12.63
N CYS A 45 2.39 12.23 13.26
CA CYS A 45 2.01 12.16 14.67
C CYS A 45 3.18 12.59 15.57
N PRO A 46 3.04 13.63 16.39
CA PRO A 46 4.14 14.12 17.23
C PRO A 46 4.55 13.13 18.33
N TRP A 47 3.74 12.10 18.61
CA TRP A 47 4.07 11.07 19.59
C TRP A 47 4.94 9.96 18.99
N ASN A 48 4.85 9.71 17.68
CA ASN A 48 5.62 8.65 17.03
C ASN A 48 7.12 8.97 16.94
N ARG A 49 7.52 10.23 17.09
CA ARG A 49 8.94 10.62 17.20
C ARG A 49 9.65 10.01 18.41
N PHE A 50 8.90 9.52 19.39
CA PHE A 50 9.42 8.86 20.59
C PHE A 50 9.43 7.33 20.46
N SER A 51 9.00 6.79 19.31
CA SER A 51 8.99 5.36 19.06
C SER A 51 10.41 4.81 18.92
N ILE A 52 10.60 3.56 19.37
CA ILE A 52 11.88 2.85 19.29
C ILE A 52 11.64 1.59 18.44
N PRO A 53 12.56 1.23 17.52
CA PRO A 53 12.43 -0.01 16.74
C PRO A 53 12.26 -1.23 17.64
N HIS A 54 11.41 -2.16 17.22
CA HIS A 54 11.23 -3.42 17.94
C HIS A 54 12.48 -4.30 17.82
N GLN A 55 12.58 -5.27 18.74
CA GLN A 55 13.60 -6.33 18.69
C GLN A 55 13.00 -7.70 18.36
N GLU A 56 11.68 -7.77 18.10
CA GLU A 56 10.99 -9.00 17.74
C GLU A 56 11.36 -9.46 16.32
N PRO A 57 12.07 -10.60 16.14
CA PRO A 57 12.49 -11.05 14.82
C PRO A 57 11.31 -11.37 13.88
N ALA A 58 10.16 -11.81 14.42
CA ALA A 58 8.97 -12.13 13.62
C ALA A 58 8.36 -10.92 12.89
N PHE A 59 8.70 -9.69 13.30
CA PHE A 59 8.26 -8.46 12.64
C PHE A 59 9.25 -7.95 11.58
N SER A 60 10.34 -8.68 11.33
CA SER A 60 11.24 -8.35 10.23
C SER A 60 10.48 -8.38 8.89
N PRO A 61 10.67 -7.37 8.02
CA PRO A 61 10.00 -7.33 6.73
C PRO A 61 10.43 -8.50 5.85
N LEU A 62 9.50 -8.98 5.01
CA LEU A 62 9.82 -9.97 3.99
C LEU A 62 10.79 -9.36 2.97
N PRO A 63 11.94 -10.00 2.67
CA PRO A 63 12.92 -9.47 1.72
C PRO A 63 12.32 -9.13 0.36
N GLU A 64 11.34 -9.90 -0.12
CA GLU A 64 10.68 -9.66 -1.40
C GLU A 64 9.90 -8.34 -1.41
N ILE A 65 9.34 -7.89 -0.28
CA ILE A 65 8.68 -6.57 -0.19
C ILE A 65 9.70 -5.45 -0.41
N LEU A 66 10.94 -5.64 0.04
CA LEU A 66 12.00 -4.62 -0.03
C LEU A 66 12.73 -4.61 -1.37
N ASN A 67 12.74 -5.72 -2.11
CA ASN A 67 13.64 -5.91 -3.25
C ASN A 67 12.91 -6.03 -4.61
N LEU A 68 11.61 -6.28 -4.64
CA LEU A 68 10.87 -6.31 -5.91
C LEU A 68 10.78 -4.91 -6.53
N ASN A 69 11.25 -4.77 -7.75
CA ASN A 69 11.13 -3.53 -8.52
C ASN A 69 9.76 -3.43 -9.23
N ASN A 70 9.45 -2.25 -9.80
CA ASN A 70 8.17 -2.01 -10.46
C ASN A 70 7.83 -3.04 -11.54
N ASN A 71 8.78 -3.39 -12.40
CA ASN A 71 8.54 -4.38 -13.47
C ASN A 71 8.24 -5.77 -12.88
N GLU A 72 8.90 -6.15 -11.79
CA GLU A 72 8.63 -7.44 -11.13
C GLU A 72 7.25 -7.48 -10.47
N TRP A 73 6.81 -6.38 -9.87
CA TRP A 73 5.44 -6.26 -9.35
C TRP A 73 4.37 -6.37 -10.44
N GLU A 74 4.65 -5.81 -11.62
CA GLU A 74 3.73 -5.83 -12.76
C GLU A 74 3.59 -7.21 -13.40
N HIS A 75 4.69 -7.96 -13.47
CA HIS A 75 4.71 -9.30 -14.07
C HIS A 75 4.51 -10.42 -13.03
N LEU A 76 4.25 -10.07 -11.77
CA LEU A 76 3.98 -11.02 -10.71
C LEU A 76 2.73 -11.84 -11.05
N THR A 77 2.82 -13.17 -11.02
CA THR A 77 1.64 -14.03 -11.22
C THR A 77 0.87 -14.24 -9.91
N GLU A 78 -0.39 -14.65 -10.00
CA GLU A 78 -1.19 -14.94 -8.81
C GLU A 78 -0.61 -16.10 -7.98
N GLU A 79 -0.05 -17.12 -8.63
CA GLU A 79 0.62 -18.25 -7.97
C GLU A 79 1.86 -17.79 -7.21
N ALA A 80 2.69 -16.96 -7.84
CA ALA A 80 3.88 -16.38 -7.21
C ALA A 80 3.48 -15.49 -6.02
N PHE A 81 2.46 -14.65 -6.19
CA PHE A 81 1.91 -13.83 -5.11
C PHE A 81 1.47 -14.67 -3.90
N LYS A 82 0.68 -15.74 -4.14
CA LYS A 82 0.21 -16.64 -3.08
C LYS A 82 1.35 -17.34 -2.36
N LYS A 83 2.43 -17.67 -3.06
CA LYS A 83 3.61 -18.33 -2.50
C LYS A 83 4.44 -17.36 -1.65
N ILE A 84 4.80 -16.20 -2.21
CA ILE A 84 5.66 -15.20 -1.57
C ILE A 84 4.96 -14.56 -0.38
N PHE A 85 3.71 -14.13 -0.55
CA PHE A 85 2.99 -13.34 0.46
C PHE A 85 2.05 -14.17 1.34
N ARG A 86 2.25 -15.50 1.43
CA ARG A 86 1.38 -16.43 2.19
C ARG A 86 1.15 -15.98 3.65
N HIS A 87 2.19 -15.45 4.27
CA HIS A 87 2.22 -15.01 5.67
C HIS A 87 2.35 -13.49 5.80
N SER A 88 2.01 -12.75 4.74
CA SER A 88 2.05 -11.29 4.71
C SER A 88 0.65 -10.68 4.86
N PRO A 89 0.52 -9.49 5.48
CA PRO A 89 -0.70 -8.69 5.42
C PRO A 89 -1.19 -8.40 4.00
N LEU A 90 -0.30 -8.38 2.99
CA LEU A 90 -0.67 -8.15 1.57
C LEU A 90 -1.72 -9.15 1.08
N LYS A 91 -1.77 -10.36 1.66
CA LYS A 91 -2.80 -11.37 1.34
C LYS A 91 -4.23 -10.86 1.58
N ARG A 92 -4.42 -9.87 2.46
CA ARG A 92 -5.73 -9.25 2.74
C ARG A 92 -6.33 -8.57 1.51
N SER A 93 -5.52 -7.80 0.78
CA SER A 93 -5.91 -7.13 -0.47
C SER A 93 -6.05 -8.11 -1.65
N LYS A 94 -5.42 -9.29 -1.54
CA LYS A 94 -5.33 -10.33 -2.58
C LYS A 94 -4.57 -9.82 -3.81
N PHE A 95 -4.24 -10.75 -4.71
CA PHE A 95 -3.52 -10.44 -5.94
C PHE A 95 -4.22 -9.35 -6.78
N ASN A 96 -5.53 -9.49 -7.00
CA ASN A 96 -6.30 -8.53 -7.80
C ASN A 96 -6.33 -7.13 -7.17
N GLY A 97 -6.38 -7.02 -5.83
CA GLY A 97 -6.34 -5.74 -5.15
C GLY A 97 -5.00 -5.02 -5.33
N ILE A 98 -3.90 -5.76 -5.18
CA ILE A 98 -2.55 -5.23 -5.42
C ILE A 98 -2.37 -4.79 -6.89
N GLN A 99 -2.78 -5.62 -7.86
CA GLN A 99 -2.70 -5.27 -9.28
C GLN A 99 -3.56 -4.05 -9.64
N ARG A 100 -4.75 -3.91 -9.03
CA ARG A 100 -5.59 -2.72 -9.16
C ARG A 100 -4.88 -1.47 -8.61
N ASN A 101 -4.32 -1.55 -7.41
CA ASN A 101 -3.63 -0.41 -6.79
C ASN A 101 -2.39 0.00 -7.62
N LEU A 102 -1.61 -0.97 -8.09
CA LEU A 102 -0.47 -0.72 -8.96
C LEU A 102 -0.88 -0.02 -10.27
N SER A 103 -1.96 -0.50 -10.89
CA SER A 103 -2.51 0.13 -12.10
C SER A 103 -2.97 1.56 -11.84
N PHE A 104 -3.61 1.81 -10.70
CA PHE A 104 -4.04 3.14 -10.28
C PHE A 104 -2.86 4.12 -10.17
N LEU A 105 -1.78 3.73 -9.48
CA LEU A 105 -0.57 4.54 -9.30
C LEU A 105 0.16 4.83 -10.62
N LYS A 106 0.21 3.87 -11.56
CA LYS A 106 0.83 4.07 -12.88
C LYS A 106 0.15 5.16 -13.70
N HIS A 107 -1.17 5.29 -13.59
CA HIS A 107 -1.88 6.36 -14.29
C HIS A 107 -1.56 7.75 -13.71
N GLU A 108 -0.95 7.83 -12.53
CA GLU A 108 -0.49 9.07 -11.91
C GLU A 108 0.93 9.46 -12.33
N SER A 109 1.83 8.49 -12.54
CA SER A 109 3.25 8.72 -12.85
C SER A 109 3.53 9.31 -14.23
N ASN A 110 2.52 9.44 -15.10
CA ASN A 110 2.60 10.27 -16.30
C ASN A 110 2.63 11.78 -16.03
N HIS A 111 2.51 12.22 -14.77
CA HIS A 111 2.47 13.64 -14.43
C HIS A 111 3.59 14.20 -13.53
N SER A 112 4.66 13.46 -13.24
CA SER A 112 5.87 14.09 -12.70
C SER A 112 7.12 13.24 -12.90
N LYS A 113 7.88 13.56 -13.95
CA LYS A 113 9.33 13.43 -13.86
C LYS A 113 9.82 14.42 -12.81
N LYS A 114 10.04 13.97 -11.59
CA LYS A 114 11.12 14.50 -10.75
C LYS A 114 11.81 13.32 -10.09
N ILE A 115 13.09 13.23 -10.44
CA ILE A 115 14.14 12.36 -9.89
C ILE A 115 14.16 12.49 -8.37
#